data_AF-A0A7C0U0D3-F1
#
_entry.id   AF-A0A7C0U0D3-F1
#
_cell.length_a   1.000
_cell.length_b   1.000
_cell.length_c   1.000
_cell.angle_alpha   90.00
_cell.angle_beta   90.00
_cell.angle_gamma   90.00
#
_symmetry.space_group_name_H-M   'P 1'
#
loop_
_entity.id
_entity.type
_entity.pdbx_description
1 polymer ?
#
loop_
_entity_poly.entity_id
_entity_poly.type
_entity_poly.pdbx_seq_one_letter_code
_entity_poly.pdbx_strand_id
1 'polypeptide(L)'
;MYPYLGDLIKLARRRGMTTFLVTNGMNPAALKKLVEEDAMPTNLYISVYGHNEELHRRICRPLIPDSWNRLLESLRVMTEFQGSRKVIRLIMIKDYTMQDPEKYAELIKLANPDFVECKGYMHVGESQKRLRKENMPTLDEIRIFAQKLSSELGYEYLAEDYPSRVSLLANPSSKYYDEVRRRILKQSGG
;
A
#
# COMPACT_ATOMS: atom_id res chain seq x y z
N MET A 1 -4.65 -18.50 7.05
CA MET A 1 -5.35 -17.55 6.17
C MET A 1 -6.84 -17.82 6.26
N TYR A 2 -7.71 -16.80 6.19
CA TYR A 2 -9.15 -16.98 6.42
C TYR A 2 -9.90 -17.41 5.15
N PRO A 3 -10.50 -18.61 5.09
CA PRO A 3 -11.12 -19.15 3.88
C PRO A 3 -12.43 -18.48 3.49
N TYR A 4 -13.14 -17.85 4.43
CA TYR A 4 -14.45 -17.20 4.23
C TYR A 4 -14.34 -15.68 4.05
N LEU A 5 -13.19 -15.20 3.54
CA LEU A 5 -12.93 -13.77 3.38
C LEU A 5 -13.98 -13.10 2.47
N GLY A 6 -14.38 -13.76 1.38
CA GLY A 6 -15.39 -13.24 0.47
C GLY A 6 -16.75 -13.10 1.12
N ASP A 7 -17.19 -14.11 1.88
CA ASP A 7 -18.46 -14.08 2.61
C ASP A 7 -18.50 -12.98 3.67
N LEU A 8 -17.37 -12.76 4.37
CA LEU A 8 -17.24 -11.69 5.34
C LEU A 8 -17.38 -10.31 4.70
N ILE A 9 -16.72 -10.07 3.56
CA ILE A 9 -16.83 -8.81 2.83
C ILE A 9 -18.26 -8.59 2.34
N LYS A 10 -18.89 -9.61 1.74
CA LYS A 10 -20.29 -9.55 1.29
C LYS A 10 -21.24 -9.26 2.45
N LEU A 11 -21.02 -9.89 3.60
CA LEU A 11 -21.84 -9.68 4.80
C LEU A 11 -21.72 -8.24 5.32
N ALA A 12 -20.50 -7.70 5.38
CA ALA A 12 -20.26 -6.30 5.76
C ALA A 12 -20.95 -5.34 4.78
N ARG A 13 -20.82 -5.58 3.46
CA ARG A 13 -21.50 -4.80 2.42
C ARG A 13 -23.02 -4.80 2.59
N ARG A 14 -23.64 -5.97 2.86
CA ARG A 14 -25.09 -6.10 3.13
C ARG A 14 -25.55 -5.30 4.35
N ARG A 15 -24.65 -5.05 5.31
CA ARG A 15 -24.93 -4.24 6.50
C ARG A 15 -24.60 -2.75 6.32
N GLY A 16 -24.29 -2.32 5.09
CA GLY A 16 -23.92 -0.93 4.79
C GLY A 16 -22.55 -0.52 5.34
N MET A 17 -21.70 -1.49 5.71
CA MET A 17 -20.36 -1.21 6.24
C MET A 17 -19.34 -1.04 5.11
N THR A 18 -18.38 -0.16 5.32
CA THR A 18 -17.20 -0.03 4.46
C THR A 18 -16.13 -1.03 4.88
N THR A 19 -15.50 -1.69 3.91
CA THR A 19 -14.48 -2.72 4.20
C THR A 19 -13.12 -2.30 3.68
N PHE A 20 -12.11 -2.46 4.54
CA PHE A 20 -10.71 -2.21 4.22
C PHE A 20 -9.96 -3.54 4.32
N LEU A 21 -9.58 -4.10 3.18
CA LEU A 21 -8.78 -5.32 3.14
C LEU A 21 -7.30 -4.94 3.01
N VAL A 22 -6.49 -5.33 3.99
CA VAL A 22 -5.04 -5.15 3.97
C VAL A 22 -4.37 -6.50 3.82
N THR A 23 -3.53 -6.65 2.79
CA THR A 23 -2.79 -7.88 2.51
C THR A 23 -1.31 -7.58 2.24
N ASN A 24 -0.46 -8.58 2.45
CA ASN A 24 0.96 -8.54 2.06
C ASN A 24 1.19 -9.06 0.64
N GLY A 25 0.13 -9.40 -0.11
CA GLY A 25 0.21 -9.85 -1.50
C GLY A 25 0.78 -11.26 -1.70
N MET A 26 0.86 -12.09 -0.65
CA MET A 26 1.44 -13.45 -0.77
C MET A 26 0.43 -14.52 -1.21
N ASN A 27 -0.86 -14.19 -1.36
CA ASN A 27 -1.87 -15.10 -1.90
C ASN A 27 -2.69 -14.46 -3.03
N PRO A 28 -2.15 -14.47 -4.27
CA PRO A 28 -2.87 -13.97 -5.44
C PRO A 28 -4.14 -14.78 -5.74
N ALA A 29 -4.17 -16.08 -5.46
CA ALA A 29 -5.37 -16.91 -5.67
C ALA A 29 -6.56 -16.47 -4.82
N ALA A 30 -6.30 -16.03 -3.58
CA ALA A 30 -7.35 -15.45 -2.74
C ALA A 30 -7.88 -14.13 -3.32
N LEU A 31 -7.02 -13.29 -3.91
CA LEU A 31 -7.46 -12.05 -4.56
C LEU A 31 -8.29 -12.33 -5.81
N LYS A 32 -7.85 -13.26 -6.67
CA LYS A 32 -8.59 -13.70 -7.86
C LYS A 32 -9.98 -14.22 -7.48
N LYS A 33 -10.05 -15.06 -6.46
CA LYS A 33 -11.32 -15.56 -5.93
C LYS A 33 -12.27 -14.43 -5.48
N LEU A 34 -11.75 -13.37 -4.84
CA LEU A 34 -12.57 -12.22 -4.46
C LEU A 34 -13.13 -11.46 -5.67
N VAL A 35 -12.37 -11.39 -6.77
CA VAL A 35 -12.84 -10.81 -8.04
C VAL A 35 -13.92 -11.69 -8.65
N GLU A 36 -13.65 -12.99 -8.81
CA GLU A 36 -14.56 -13.99 -9.39
C GLU A 36 -15.91 -14.06 -8.65
N GLU A 37 -15.89 -13.92 -7.33
CA GLU A 37 -17.09 -14.00 -6.49
C GLU A 37 -17.82 -12.66 -6.30
N ASP A 38 -17.40 -11.56 -6.95
CA ASP A 38 -17.88 -10.19 -6.69
C ASP A 38 -17.79 -9.78 -5.19
N ALA A 39 -16.77 -10.30 -4.51
CA ALA A 39 -16.51 -10.05 -3.09
C ALA A 39 -15.46 -8.94 -2.87
N MET A 40 -15.41 -7.95 -3.76
CA MET A 40 -14.45 -6.85 -3.67
C MET A 40 -14.68 -5.96 -2.42
N PRO A 41 -13.62 -5.60 -1.68
CA PRO A 41 -13.74 -4.67 -0.55
C PRO A 41 -13.95 -3.23 -1.04
N THR A 42 -14.38 -2.31 -0.17
CA THR A 42 -14.41 -0.87 -0.50
C THR A 42 -13.02 -0.32 -0.79
N ASN A 43 -12.01 -0.72 0.01
CA ASN A 43 -10.61 -0.37 -0.19
C ASN A 43 -9.75 -1.64 -0.13
N LEU A 44 -8.87 -1.80 -1.12
CA LEU A 44 -7.87 -2.87 -1.18
C LEU A 44 -6.49 -2.26 -0.99
N TYR A 45 -5.78 -2.74 0.02
CA TYR A 45 -4.43 -2.35 0.38
C TYR A 45 -3.47 -3.52 0.15
N ILE A 46 -2.44 -3.31 -0.68
CA ILE A 46 -1.29 -4.22 -0.77
C ILE A 46 -0.09 -3.54 -0.12
N SER A 47 0.46 -4.17 0.92
CA SER A 47 1.67 -3.68 1.59
C SER A 47 2.91 -4.18 0.87
N VAL A 48 3.80 -3.26 0.50
CA VAL A 48 5.05 -3.53 -0.20
C VAL A 48 6.23 -3.15 0.71
N TYR A 49 7.20 -4.06 0.81
CA TYR A 49 8.32 -3.99 1.76
C TYR A 49 9.68 -3.84 1.06
N GLY A 50 9.68 -3.59 -0.25
CA GLY A 50 10.88 -3.43 -1.06
C GLY A 50 10.55 -3.33 -2.55
N HIS A 51 11.44 -2.72 -3.32
CA HIS A 51 11.30 -2.54 -4.77
C HIS A 51 11.89 -3.70 -5.61
N ASN A 52 12.55 -4.67 -4.96
CA ASN A 52 13.10 -5.86 -5.62
C ASN A 52 13.04 -7.09 -4.71
N GLU A 53 13.33 -8.26 -5.29
CA GLU A 53 13.29 -9.55 -4.58
C GLU A 53 14.26 -9.62 -3.40
N GLU A 54 15.48 -9.11 -3.55
CA GLU A 54 16.50 -9.13 -2.50
C GLU A 54 16.01 -8.39 -1.25
N LEU A 55 15.54 -7.16 -1.43
CA LEU A 55 15.04 -6.32 -0.36
C LEU A 55 13.76 -6.93 0.25
N HIS A 56 12.85 -7.45 -0.58
CA HIS A 56 11.67 -8.17 -0.12
C HIS A 56 12.04 -9.36 0.79
N ARG A 57 12.98 -10.20 0.37
CA ARG A 57 13.44 -11.36 1.16
C ARG A 57 14.13 -10.90 2.46
N ARG A 58 14.97 -9.87 2.39
CA ARG A 58 15.70 -9.32 3.54
C ARG A 58 14.75 -8.79 4.62
N ILE A 59 13.71 -8.07 4.22
CA ILE A 59 12.76 -7.43 5.15
C ILE A 59 11.68 -8.39 5.63
N CYS A 60 11.04 -9.12 4.72
CA CYS A 60 9.91 -9.99 5.03
C CYS A 60 10.32 -11.35 5.61
N ARG A 61 11.53 -11.84 5.31
CA ARG A 61 11.96 -13.22 5.62
C ARG A 61 10.87 -14.26 5.34
N PRO A 62 10.37 -14.31 4.10
CA PRO A 62 9.24 -15.14 3.74
C PRO A 62 9.58 -16.63 3.93
N LEU A 63 8.64 -17.39 4.46
CA LEU A 63 8.73 -18.86 4.51
C LEU A 63 8.49 -19.50 3.14
N ILE A 64 7.90 -18.74 2.22
CA ILE A 64 7.50 -19.17 0.88
C ILE A 64 8.58 -18.70 -0.12
N PRO A 65 9.29 -19.60 -0.82
CA PRO A 65 10.41 -19.22 -1.70
C PRO A 65 10.04 -18.30 -2.85
N ASP A 66 8.83 -18.44 -3.40
CA ASP A 66 8.31 -17.67 -4.54
C ASP A 66 7.51 -16.41 -4.12
N SER A 67 7.69 -15.92 -2.88
CA SER A 67 6.89 -14.82 -2.33
C SER A 67 6.96 -13.53 -3.15
N TRP A 68 8.10 -13.25 -3.80
CA TRP A 68 8.24 -12.08 -4.66
C TRP A 68 7.36 -12.19 -5.91
N ASN A 69 7.38 -13.34 -6.59
CA ASN A 69 6.55 -13.59 -7.76
C ASN A 69 5.05 -13.51 -7.42
N ARG A 70 4.67 -14.02 -6.24
CA ARG A 70 3.28 -13.92 -5.74
C ARG A 70 2.86 -12.49 -5.47
N LEU A 71 3.77 -11.65 -4.97
CA LEU A 71 3.51 -10.21 -4.80
C LEU A 71 3.31 -9.54 -6.16
N LEU A 72 4.18 -9.81 -7.14
CA LEU A 72 4.03 -9.28 -8.51
C LEU A 72 2.71 -9.71 -9.13
N GLU A 73 2.31 -10.97 -8.97
CA GLU A 73 1.01 -11.47 -9.43
C GLU A 73 -0.14 -10.75 -8.72
N SER A 74 -0.07 -10.57 -7.40
CA SER A 74 -1.08 -9.84 -6.63
C SER A 74 -1.22 -8.38 -7.05
N LEU A 75 -0.12 -7.71 -7.38
CA LEU A 75 -0.12 -6.35 -7.93
C LEU A 75 -0.83 -6.31 -9.29
N ARG A 76 -0.62 -7.30 -10.15
CA ARG A 76 -1.35 -7.40 -11.43
C ARG A 76 -2.84 -7.65 -11.22
N VAL A 77 -3.20 -8.60 -10.36
CA VAL A 77 -4.60 -8.93 -10.02
C VAL A 77 -5.31 -7.71 -9.39
N MET A 78 -4.59 -6.85 -8.66
CA MET A 78 -5.13 -5.61 -8.10
C MET A 78 -5.84 -4.75 -9.15
N THR A 79 -5.37 -4.76 -10.41
CA THR A 79 -5.99 -4.01 -11.52
C THR A 79 -7.44 -4.43 -11.81
N GLU A 80 -7.83 -5.66 -11.45
CA GLU A 80 -9.17 -6.20 -11.68
C GLU A 80 -10.20 -5.69 -10.65
N PHE A 81 -9.75 -5.07 -9.55
CA PHE A 81 -10.62 -4.53 -8.49
C PHE A 81 -11.24 -3.17 -8.87
N GLN A 82 -12.06 -3.14 -9.92
CA GLN A 82 -12.70 -1.92 -10.44
C GLN A 82 -13.73 -1.29 -9.47
N GLY A 83 -14.28 -2.10 -8.56
CA GLY A 83 -15.19 -1.68 -7.49
C GLY A 83 -14.49 -1.17 -6.21
N SER A 84 -13.17 -1.30 -6.12
CA SER A 84 -12.39 -0.90 -4.94
C SER A 84 -11.54 0.34 -5.21
N ARG A 85 -11.33 1.14 -4.16
CA ARG A 85 -10.18 2.03 -4.09
C ARG A 85 -8.93 1.18 -3.89
N LYS A 86 -7.95 1.32 -4.77
CA LYS A 86 -6.69 0.57 -4.77
C LYS A 86 -5.61 1.41 -4.12
N VAL A 87 -5.00 0.89 -3.06
CA VAL A 87 -3.90 1.55 -2.37
C VAL A 87 -2.68 0.63 -2.29
N ILE A 88 -1.53 1.12 -2.73
CA ILE A 88 -0.25 0.49 -2.39
C ILE A 88 0.31 1.19 -1.17
N ARG A 89 0.61 0.43 -0.13
CA ARG A 89 1.22 0.96 1.09
C ARG A 89 2.68 0.53 1.17
N LEU A 90 3.58 1.48 0.99
CA LEU A 90 5.01 1.27 1.18
C LEU A 90 5.35 1.38 2.67
N ILE A 91 6.15 0.45 3.17
CA ILE A 91 6.69 0.50 4.53
C ILE A 91 8.11 1.10 4.48
N MET A 92 8.24 2.32 4.97
CA MET A 92 9.47 3.09 4.95
C MET A 92 10.31 2.81 6.19
N ILE A 93 11.46 2.19 5.99
CA ILE A 93 12.45 1.83 7.01
C ILE A 93 13.73 2.54 6.60
N LYS A 94 14.21 3.46 7.46
CA LYS A 94 15.44 4.19 7.21
C LYS A 94 16.62 3.23 7.10
N ASP A 95 17.49 3.47 6.11
CA ASP A 95 18.65 2.66 5.73
C ASP A 95 18.33 1.28 5.11
N TYR A 96 17.06 1.02 4.78
CA TYR A 96 16.64 -0.24 4.17
C TYR A 96 15.75 -0.05 2.94
N THR A 97 14.57 0.56 3.11
CA THR A 97 13.54 0.60 2.05
C THR A 97 13.38 1.97 1.41
N MET A 98 14.07 2.99 1.92
CA MET A 98 13.99 4.39 1.48
C MET A 98 15.06 4.75 0.44
N GLN A 99 15.16 3.95 -0.62
CA GLN A 99 16.10 4.12 -1.73
C GLN A 99 15.42 3.78 -3.06
N ASP A 100 16.03 4.17 -4.17
CA ASP A 100 15.59 3.83 -5.54
C ASP A 100 14.09 4.09 -5.82
N PRO A 101 13.58 5.33 -5.63
CA PRO A 101 12.17 5.66 -5.87
C PRO A 101 11.70 5.31 -7.30
N GLU A 102 12.58 5.38 -8.30
CA GLU A 102 12.31 5.00 -9.68
C GLU A 102 11.93 3.51 -9.80
N LYS A 103 12.60 2.63 -9.07
CA LYS A 103 12.28 1.18 -9.06
C LYS A 103 10.96 0.90 -8.34
N TYR A 104 10.64 1.66 -7.29
CA TYR A 104 9.31 1.61 -6.70
C TYR A 104 8.24 2.05 -7.69
N ALA A 105 8.51 3.10 -8.48
CA ALA A 105 7.57 3.57 -9.48
C ALA A 105 7.27 2.50 -10.55
N GLU A 106 8.29 1.79 -11.04
CA GLU A 106 8.12 0.64 -11.95
C GLU A 106 7.21 -0.44 -11.34
N LEU A 107 7.45 -0.80 -10.09
CA LEU A 107 6.66 -1.80 -9.38
C LEU A 107 5.20 -1.35 -9.16
N ILE A 108 4.99 -0.10 -8.77
CA ILE A 108 3.66 0.48 -8.52
C ILE A 108 2.86 0.57 -9.81
N LYS A 109 3.49 0.91 -10.93
CA LYS A 109 2.87 0.98 -12.27
C LYS A 109 2.25 -0.34 -12.70
N LEU A 110 2.69 -1.50 -12.18
CA LEU A 110 2.07 -2.80 -12.46
C LEU A 110 0.60 -2.88 -12.00
N ALA A 111 0.25 -2.18 -10.92
CA ALA A 111 -1.10 -2.18 -10.34
C ALA A 111 -1.89 -0.91 -10.66
N ASN A 112 -1.20 0.16 -11.06
CA ASN A 112 -1.75 1.50 -11.29
C ASN A 112 -2.79 1.90 -10.21
N PRO A 113 -2.38 1.95 -8.92
CA PRO A 113 -3.32 2.18 -7.83
C PRO A 113 -3.90 3.60 -7.88
N ASP A 114 -4.99 3.80 -7.14
CA ASP A 114 -5.57 5.13 -6.96
C ASP A 114 -4.69 5.99 -6.04
N PHE A 115 -4.06 5.36 -5.04
CA PHE A 115 -3.23 6.02 -4.04
C PHE A 115 -1.98 5.21 -3.69
N VAL A 116 -0.93 5.91 -3.26
CA VAL A 116 0.26 5.32 -2.65
C VAL A 116 0.48 5.95 -1.28
N GLU A 117 0.55 5.13 -0.24
CA GLU A 117 0.87 5.57 1.12
C GLU A 117 2.32 5.22 1.45
N CYS A 118 3.15 6.22 1.70
CA CYS A 118 4.50 6.04 2.23
C CYS A 118 4.42 6.10 3.76
N LYS A 119 4.40 4.94 4.42
CA LYS A 119 4.21 4.84 5.88
C LYS A 119 5.52 4.49 6.60
N GLY A 120 5.91 5.34 7.54
CA GLY A 120 7.08 5.15 8.39
C GLY A 120 6.95 3.91 9.27
N TYR A 121 8.05 3.16 9.37
CA TYR A 121 8.22 2.10 10.35
C TYR A 121 8.19 2.67 11.76
N MET A 122 7.49 1.96 12.65
CA MET A 122 7.42 2.25 14.07
C MET A 122 8.07 1.10 14.84
N HIS A 123 8.95 1.41 15.79
CA HIS A 123 9.71 0.43 16.56
C HIS A 123 8.85 -0.25 17.64
N VAL A 124 7.98 -1.18 17.22
CA VAL A 124 7.00 -1.87 18.08
C VAL A 124 6.91 -3.37 17.75
N GLY A 125 6.65 -4.20 18.75
CA GLY A 125 6.46 -5.65 18.58
C GLY A 125 7.72 -6.40 18.13
N GLU A 126 7.55 -7.48 17.37
CA GLU A 126 8.64 -8.39 16.96
C GLU A 126 9.72 -7.74 16.09
N SER A 127 9.45 -6.58 15.49
CA SER A 127 10.45 -5.87 14.68
C SER A 127 11.60 -5.32 15.54
N GLN A 128 11.37 -5.06 16.84
CA GLN A 128 12.41 -4.55 17.75
C GLN A 128 13.58 -5.53 17.92
N LYS A 129 13.36 -6.83 17.68
CA LYS A 129 14.42 -7.84 17.70
C LYS A 129 15.36 -7.76 16.50
N ARG A 130 15.00 -7.00 15.46
CA ARG A 130 15.68 -7.01 14.14
C ARG A 130 16.08 -5.62 13.67
N LEU A 131 15.26 -4.62 13.95
CA LEU A 131 15.46 -3.23 13.54
C LEU A 131 15.64 -2.39 14.79
N ARG A 132 16.50 -1.38 14.69
CA ARG A 132 16.76 -0.46 15.79
C ARG A 132 15.78 0.71 15.74
N LYS A 133 15.72 1.49 16.82
CA LYS A 133 14.86 2.68 16.90
C LYS A 133 15.27 3.73 15.86
N GLU A 134 16.55 3.80 15.53
CA GLU A 134 17.11 4.72 14.54
C GLU A 134 16.64 4.39 13.11
N ASN A 135 16.13 3.17 12.88
CA ASN A 135 15.53 2.81 11.59
C ASN A 135 14.11 3.35 11.42
N MET A 136 13.53 4.01 12.43
CA MET A 136 12.28 4.76 12.29
C MET A 136 12.54 6.10 11.57
N PRO A 137 12.06 6.29 10.33
CA PRO A 137 12.27 7.55 9.64
C PRO A 137 11.45 8.69 10.25
N THR A 138 11.94 9.92 10.14
CA THR A 138 11.13 11.12 10.41
C THR A 138 10.13 11.35 9.28
N LEU A 139 9.09 12.17 9.52
CA LEU A 139 8.17 12.53 8.44
C LEU A 139 8.91 13.29 7.31
N ASP A 140 9.87 14.15 7.64
CA ASP A 140 10.62 14.91 6.62
C ASP A 140 11.44 13.98 5.71
N GLU A 141 12.06 12.93 6.27
CA GLU A 141 12.75 11.90 5.48
C GLU A 141 11.77 11.16 4.55
N ILE A 142 10.57 10.84 5.03
CA ILE A 142 9.51 10.24 4.21
C ILE A 142 9.05 11.20 3.13
N ARG A 143 8.85 12.49 3.45
CA ARG A 143 8.42 13.53 2.50
C ARG A 143 9.39 13.64 1.34
N ILE A 144 10.70 13.70 1.62
CA ILE A 144 11.74 13.76 0.58
C ILE A 144 11.65 12.54 -0.36
N PHE A 145 11.51 11.34 0.20
CA PHE A 145 11.37 10.13 -0.61
C PHE A 145 10.06 10.13 -1.42
N ALA A 146 8.95 10.47 -0.78
CA ALA A 146 7.62 10.49 -1.38
C ALA A 146 7.53 11.52 -2.51
N GLN A 147 8.16 12.70 -2.38
CA GLN A 147 8.22 13.69 -3.45
C GLN A 147 8.98 13.18 -4.68
N LYS A 148 10.13 12.51 -4.50
CA LYS A 148 10.84 11.87 -5.61
C LYS A 148 9.98 10.81 -6.29
N LEU A 149 9.35 9.94 -5.50
CA LEU A 149 8.45 8.92 -6.02
C LEU A 149 7.23 9.52 -6.76
N SER A 150 6.70 10.63 -6.25
CA SER A 150 5.62 11.42 -6.87
C SER A 150 6.00 11.84 -8.28
N SER A 151 7.22 12.36 -8.47
CA SER A 151 7.74 12.75 -9.79
C SER A 151 7.88 11.56 -10.74
N GLU A 152 8.40 10.42 -10.27
CA GLU A 152 8.57 9.20 -11.09
C GLU A 152 7.24 8.55 -11.52
N LEU A 153 6.20 8.71 -10.69
CA LEU A 153 4.85 8.20 -10.95
C LEU A 153 3.96 9.17 -11.73
N GLY A 154 4.26 10.46 -11.71
CA GLY A 154 3.31 11.50 -12.11
C GLY A 154 2.09 11.59 -11.19
N TYR A 155 2.24 11.14 -9.93
CA TYR A 155 1.20 11.24 -8.91
C TYR A 155 1.36 12.57 -8.17
N GLU A 156 0.29 13.09 -7.57
CA GLU A 156 0.35 14.30 -6.75
C GLU A 156 0.57 13.95 -5.27
N TYR A 157 1.50 14.65 -4.62
CA TYR A 157 1.65 14.61 -3.17
C TYR A 157 0.51 15.41 -2.52
N LEU A 158 -0.45 14.74 -1.91
CA LEU A 158 -1.68 15.39 -1.44
C LEU A 158 -1.67 15.75 0.05
N ALA A 159 -1.17 14.86 0.90
CA ALA A 159 -1.29 15.02 2.34
C ALA A 159 -0.21 14.26 3.10
N GLU A 160 -0.12 14.59 4.37
CA GLU A 160 0.70 13.90 5.34
C GLU A 160 0.02 13.89 6.70
N ASP A 161 0.38 12.90 7.51
CA ASP A 161 -0.03 12.80 8.91
C ASP A 161 1.23 12.68 9.78
N TYR A 162 1.50 13.72 10.57
CA TYR A 162 2.69 13.80 11.41
C TYR A 162 2.72 12.76 12.52
N PRO A 163 1.62 12.55 13.29
CA PRO A 163 1.59 11.52 14.34
C PRO A 163 1.85 10.11 13.81
N SER A 164 1.29 9.75 12.65
CA SER A 164 1.42 8.41 12.08
C SER A 164 2.60 8.24 11.12
N ARG A 165 3.32 9.33 10.82
CA ARG A 165 4.44 9.38 9.86
C ARG A 165 4.05 8.80 8.50
N VAL A 166 3.00 9.33 7.89
CA VAL A 166 2.49 8.89 6.60
C VAL A 166 2.48 10.04 5.62
N SER A 167 2.90 9.80 4.38
CA SER A 167 2.65 10.67 3.24
C SER A 167 1.73 9.97 2.23
N LEU A 168 0.82 10.72 1.62
CA LEU A 168 -0.15 10.22 0.64
C LEU A 168 0.13 10.81 -0.74
N LEU A 169 0.34 9.94 -1.72
CA LEU A 169 0.38 10.26 -3.14
C LEU A 169 -0.94 9.81 -3.79
N ALA A 170 -1.45 10.58 -4.74
CA ALA A 170 -2.68 10.25 -5.45
C ALA A 170 -2.49 10.30 -6.97
N ASN A 171 -3.11 9.35 -7.65
CA ASN A 171 -3.15 9.30 -9.11
C ASN A 171 -4.17 10.32 -9.64
N PRO A 172 -3.76 11.35 -10.41
CA PRO A 172 -4.68 12.35 -10.95
C PRO A 172 -5.73 11.77 -11.92
N SER A 173 -5.45 10.61 -12.51
CA SER A 173 -6.42 9.90 -13.39
C SER A 173 -7.40 9.01 -12.63
N SER A 174 -7.29 8.88 -11.30
CA SER A 174 -8.23 8.12 -10.50
C SER A 174 -9.59 8.81 -10.40
N LYS A 175 -10.68 8.04 -10.56
CA LYS A 175 -12.04 8.52 -10.30
C LYS A 175 -12.27 8.99 -8.84
N TYR A 176 -11.38 8.63 -7.92
CA TYR A 176 -11.46 9.02 -6.50
C TYR A 176 -10.62 10.26 -6.16
N TYR A 177 -9.84 10.78 -7.11
CA TYR A 177 -8.89 11.86 -6.91
C TYR A 177 -9.56 13.14 -6.40
N ASP A 178 -10.57 13.66 -7.10
CA ASP A 178 -11.26 14.91 -6.72
C ASP A 178 -12.03 14.82 -5.41
N GLU A 179 -12.56 13.62 -5.08
CA GLU A 179 -13.22 13.35 -3.80
C GLU A 179 -12.23 13.51 -2.64
N VAL A 180 -11.06 12.87 -2.75
CA VAL A 180 -10.03 12.86 -1.70
C VAL A 180 -9.33 14.21 -1.59
N ARG A 181 -8.96 14.84 -2.72
CA ARG A 181 -8.34 16.16 -2.74
C ARG A 181 -9.20 17.22 -2.07
N ARG A 182 -10.53 17.24 -2.33
CA ARG A 182 -11.46 18.16 -1.66
C ARG A 182 -11.57 17.91 -0.16
N ARG A 183 -11.54 16.65 0.28
CA ARG A 183 -11.57 16.33 1.73
C ARG A 183 -10.33 16.84 2.44
N ILE A 184 -9.16 16.68 1.84
CA ILE A 184 -7.89 17.16 2.40
C ILE A 184 -7.89 18.68 2.50
N LEU A 185 -8.27 19.39 1.43
CA LEU A 185 -8.35 20.86 1.45
C LEU A 185 -9.28 21.41 2.54
N LYS A 186 -10.39 20.73 2.82
CA LYS A 186 -11.30 21.11 3.92
C LYS A 186 -10.69 20.90 5.31
N GLN A 187 -9.80 19.92 5.47
CA GLN A 187 -9.12 19.64 6.73
C GLN A 187 -7.94 20.58 6.98
N SER A 188 -7.28 21.06 5.91
CA SER A 188 -6.15 22.00 6.00
C SER A 188 -6.54 23.47 6.10
N GLY A 189 -7.82 23.80 5.86
CA GLY A 189 -8.36 25.17 5.90
C GLY A 189 -9.12 25.52 7.19
N GLY A 190 -8.88 24.78 8.28
CA GLY A 190 -9.49 24.98 9.60
C GLY A 190 -8.48 25.38 10.66
#